data_AF-C7CDM8-F1
#
_entry.id   AF-C7CDM8-F1
#
_cell.length_a   1.000
_cell.length_b   1.000
_cell.length_c   1.000
_cell.angle_alpha   90.00
_cell.angle_beta   90.00
_cell.angle_gamma   90.00
#
_symmetry.space_group_name_H-M   'P 1'
#
loop_
_entity.id
_entity.type
_entity.pdbx_description
1 polymer ?
#
loop_
_entity_poly.entity_id
_entity_poly.type
_entity_poly.pdbx_seq_one_letter_code
_entity_poly.pdbx_strand_id
1 'polypeptide(L)'
;MEQDTPPLDRTARTIAESVYSAYMRHASGELHPQTEQTLLTRLVEAIRPEVPGGTPRDIIDAANEALDAWELQSGGVRGPRVSVLDRADGSVGMDTGGTS
;
A
#
# COMPACT_ATOMS: atom_id res chain seq x y z
N MET A 1 -13.42 -8.28 28.81
CA MET A 1 -12.40 -7.41 28.20
C MET A 1 -12.49 -7.64 26.71
N GLU A 2 -13.04 -6.66 26.02
CA GLU A 2 -13.45 -6.73 24.62
C GLU A 2 -12.22 -6.99 23.73
N GLN A 3 -12.26 -8.09 22.98
CA GLN A 3 -11.26 -8.46 21.97
C GLN A 3 -11.47 -7.61 20.70
N ASP A 4 -11.63 -6.30 20.86
CA ASP A 4 -11.74 -5.33 19.77
C ASP A 4 -10.36 -4.78 19.46
N THR A 5 -9.44 -5.66 19.04
CA THR A 5 -8.30 -5.19 18.24
C THR A 5 -8.89 -4.97 16.85
N PRO A 6 -9.23 -3.72 16.52
CA PRO A 6 -10.46 -3.39 15.83
C PRO A 6 -10.41 -3.85 14.36
N PRO A 7 -11.52 -4.24 13.75
CA PRO A 7 -11.62 -4.63 12.34
C PRO A 7 -10.87 -3.67 11.37
N LEU A 8 -10.71 -2.41 11.76
CA LEU A 8 -9.93 -1.38 11.09
C LEU A 8 -8.47 -1.76 10.83
N ASP A 9 -7.77 -2.32 11.82
CA ASP A 9 -6.35 -2.70 11.70
C ASP A 9 -6.19 -3.85 10.69
N ARG A 10 -7.15 -4.79 10.72
CA ARG A 10 -7.21 -5.89 9.76
C ARG A 10 -7.49 -5.39 8.35
N THR A 11 -8.43 -4.46 8.18
CA THR A 11 -8.73 -3.84 6.89
C THR A 11 -7.52 -3.08 6.34
N ALA A 12 -6.84 -2.28 7.17
CA ALA A 12 -5.62 -1.57 6.77
C ALA A 12 -4.55 -2.55 6.27
N ARG A 13 -4.36 -3.66 6.99
CA ARG A 13 -3.43 -4.72 6.59
C ARG A 13 -3.78 -5.34 5.25
N THR A 14 -5.04 -5.72 5.05
CA THR A 14 -5.49 -6.33 3.79
C THR A 14 -5.31 -5.39 2.60
N ILE A 15 -5.58 -4.09 2.77
CA ILE A 15 -5.34 -3.10 1.72
C ILE A 15 -3.83 -2.97 1.44
N ALA A 16 -3.00 -2.84 2.48
CA ALA A 16 -1.55 -2.76 2.36
C ALA A 16 -0.95 -3.98 1.63
N GLU A 17 -1.42 -5.19 1.96
CA GLU A 17 -1.01 -6.43 1.30
C GLU A 17 -1.41 -6.45 -0.17
N SER A 18 -2.61 -5.96 -0.49
CA SER A 18 -3.11 -5.88 -1.87
C SER A 18 -2.32 -4.85 -2.70
N VAL A 19 -2.00 -3.69 -2.11
CA VAL A 19 -1.13 -2.68 -2.70
C VAL A 19 0.26 -3.25 -2.96
N TYR A 20 0.86 -3.91 -1.96
CA TYR A 20 2.17 -4.53 -2.07
C TYR A 20 2.20 -5.60 -3.17
N SER A 21 1.20 -6.50 -3.21
CA SER A 21 1.10 -7.55 -4.22
C SER A 21 0.99 -6.97 -5.63
N ALA A 22 0.15 -5.95 -5.82
CA ALA A 22 0.03 -5.25 -7.10
C ALA A 22 1.34 -4.56 -7.48
N TYR A 23 2.03 -3.92 -6.53
CA TYR A 23 3.29 -3.23 -6.76
C TYR A 23 4.38 -4.23 -7.19
N MET A 24 4.53 -5.34 -6.47
CA MET A 24 5.50 -6.40 -6.74
C MET A 24 5.29 -7.06 -8.10
N ARG A 25 4.04 -7.24 -8.51
CA ARG A 25 3.69 -7.81 -9.83
C ARG A 25 4.27 -7.00 -10.99
N HIS A 26 4.44 -5.70 -10.78
CA HIS A 26 4.99 -4.77 -11.77
C HIS A 26 6.47 -4.44 -11.56
N ALA A 27 6.96 -4.47 -10.31
CA ALA A 27 8.36 -4.18 -9.99
C ALA A 27 9.33 -5.27 -10.47
N SER A 28 8.85 -6.43 -10.94
CA SER A 28 9.62 -7.56 -11.52
C SER A 28 10.86 -8.00 -10.72
N GLY A 29 10.93 -7.67 -9.44
CA GLY A 29 12.09 -7.93 -8.59
C GLY A 29 11.69 -8.62 -7.31
N GLU A 30 12.47 -9.61 -6.89
CA GLU A 30 12.39 -10.18 -5.55
C GLU A 30 12.94 -9.13 -4.56
N LEU A 31 12.08 -8.61 -3.69
CA LEU A 31 12.51 -7.80 -2.56
C LEU A 31 13.05 -8.74 -1.48
N HIS A 32 14.11 -8.29 -0.78
CA HIS A 32 14.55 -8.98 0.42
C HIS A 32 13.39 -9.04 1.44
N PRO A 33 13.16 -10.15 2.16
CA PRO A 33 12.09 -10.27 3.15
C PRO A 33 12.08 -9.15 4.21
N GLN A 34 13.24 -8.62 4.61
CA GLN A 34 13.30 -7.47 5.52
C GLN A 34 12.75 -6.18 4.89
N THR A 35 12.99 -6.00 3.58
CA THR A 35 12.51 -4.84 2.82
C THR A 35 11.01 -4.94 2.58
N GLU A 36 10.51 -6.14 2.27
CA GLU A 36 9.07 -6.44 2.20
C GLU A 36 8.36 -6.08 3.51
N GLN A 37 8.85 -6.60 4.65
CA GLN A 37 8.25 -6.33 5.95
C GLN A 37 8.25 -4.83 6.28
N THR A 38 9.35 -4.15 5.97
CA THR A 38 9.46 -2.69 6.19
C THR A 38 8.43 -1.93 5.36
N LEU A 39 8.25 -2.29 4.09
CA LEU A 39 7.30 -1.64 3.21
C LEU A 39 5.85 -1.91 3.65
N LEU A 40 5.51 -3.17 3.96
CA LEU A 40 4.19 -3.53 4.48
C LEU A 40 3.86 -2.80 5.77
N THR A 41 4.80 -2.71 6.71
CA THR A 41 4.61 -1.95 7.95
C THR A 41 4.30 -0.48 7.66
N ARG A 42 5.08 0.17 6.79
CA ARG A 42 4.85 1.59 6.43
C ARG A 42 3.50 1.81 5.74
N LEU A 43 3.10 0.91 4.84
CA LEU A 43 1.80 0.97 4.18
C LEU A 43 0.67 0.87 5.20
N VAL A 44 0.75 -0.07 6.16
CA VAL A 44 -0.27 -0.21 7.20
C VAL A 44 -0.33 1.04 8.07
N GLU A 45 0.79 1.59 8.50
CA GLU A 45 0.84 2.80 9.31
C GLU A 45 0.21 4.01 8.60
N ALA A 46 0.43 4.15 7.28
CA ALA A 46 -0.15 5.22 6.48
C ALA A 46 -1.65 5.02 6.21
N ILE A 47 -2.10 3.79 5.95
CA ILE A 47 -3.49 3.48 5.61
C ILE A 47 -4.40 3.47 6.84
N ARG A 48 -3.88 3.03 7.99
CA ARG A 48 -4.63 2.89 9.26
C ARG A 48 -5.49 4.10 9.64
N PRO A 49 -4.99 5.37 9.62
CA PRO A 49 -5.81 6.54 9.93
C PRO A 49 -6.96 6.76 8.94
N GLU A 50 -6.83 6.31 7.70
CA GLU A 50 -7.79 6.54 6.61
C GLU A 50 -8.89 5.49 6.50
N VAL A 51 -8.73 4.33 7.15
CA VAL A 51 -9.76 3.27 7.15
C VAL A 51 -11.11 3.69 7.76
N PRO A 52 -11.19 4.31 8.96
CA PRO A 52 -12.47 4.56 9.63
C PRO A 52 -13.34 5.65 8.98
N GLY A 53 -12.80 6.47 8.07
CA GLY A 53 -13.55 7.60 7.49
C GLY A 53 -12.97 8.22 6.22
N GLY A 54 -11.76 7.84 5.81
CA GLY A 54 -11.14 8.33 4.59
C GLY A 54 -11.89 7.85 3.35
N THR A 55 -11.80 8.60 2.27
CA THR A 55 -12.31 8.19 0.94
C THR A 55 -11.34 7.18 0.31
N PRO A 56 -11.74 6.41 -0.73
CA PRO A 56 -10.81 5.52 -1.42
C PRO A 56 -9.58 6.29 -1.94
N ARG A 57 -9.78 7.55 -2.34
CA ARG A 57 -8.71 8.45 -2.77
C ARG A 57 -7.72 8.79 -1.67
N ASP A 58 -8.19 8.95 -0.43
CA ASP A 58 -7.34 9.25 0.72
C ASP A 58 -6.38 8.09 1.02
N ILE A 59 -6.92 6.87 0.99
CA ILE A 59 -6.14 5.64 1.16
C ILE A 59 -5.12 5.48 0.02
N ILE A 60 -5.51 5.83 -1.22
CA ILE A 60 -4.60 5.81 -2.38
C ILE A 60 -3.46 6.81 -2.18
N ASP A 61 -3.76 8.03 -1.72
CA ASP A 61 -2.77 9.08 -1.48
C ASP A 61 -1.78 8.63 -0.40
N ALA A 62 -2.27 8.18 0.75
CA ALA A 62 -1.48 7.67 1.86
C ALA A 62 -0.58 6.47 1.45
N ALA A 63 -1.12 5.54 0.64
CA ALA A 63 -0.33 4.42 0.14
C ALA A 63 0.78 4.86 -0.83
N ASN A 64 0.48 5.82 -1.71
CA ASN A 64 1.47 6.37 -2.64
C ASN A 64 2.56 7.18 -1.92
N GLU A 65 2.22 7.95 -0.89
CA GLU A 65 3.19 8.65 -0.05
C GLU A 65 4.13 7.67 0.67
N ALA A 66 3.59 6.57 1.20
CA ALA A 66 4.40 5.53 1.83
C ALA A 66 5.36 4.85 0.84
N LEU A 67 4.90 4.58 -0.39
CA LEU A 67 5.75 4.06 -1.46
C LEU A 67 6.86 5.04 -1.83
N ASP A 68 6.52 6.32 -2.04
CA ASP A 68 7.49 7.36 -2.41
C ASP A 68 8.56 7.56 -1.33
N ALA A 69 8.13 7.62 -0.06
CA ALA A 69 9.05 7.72 1.08
C ALA A 69 9.96 6.48 1.21
N TRP A 70 9.44 5.28 0.92
CA TRP A 70 10.23 4.06 0.92
C TRP A 70 11.26 4.06 -0.23
N GLU A 71 10.86 4.40 -1.46
CA GLU A 71 11.77 4.47 -2.61
C GLU A 71 12.86 5.53 -2.44
N LEU A 72 12.51 6.69 -1.86
CA LEU A 72 13.46 7.75 -1.54
C LEU A 72 14.55 7.27 -0.58
N GLN A 73 14.20 6.43 0.40
CA GLN A 73 15.17 5.85 1.34
C GLN A 73 15.92 4.66 0.76
N SER A 74 15.27 3.85 -0.08
CA SER A 74 15.89 2.70 -0.74
C SER A 74 16.81 3.11 -1.89
N GLY A 75 16.82 4.41 -2.29
CA GLY A 75 17.56 4.89 -3.46
C GLY A 75 17.08 4.22 -4.76
N GLY A 76 15.83 3.74 -4.76
CA GLY A 76 15.27 2.89 -5.79
C GLY A 76 14.71 3.68 -6.97
N VAL A 77 14.47 2.97 -8.07
CA VAL A 77 13.71 3.49 -9.21
C VAL A 77 12.25 3.72 -8.79
N ARG A 78 11.65 4.82 -9.23
CA ARG A 78 10.21 5.04 -9.07
C ARG A 78 9.46 3.91 -9.76
N GLY A 79 8.82 3.07 -8.96
CA GLY A 79 7.90 2.03 -9.37
C GLY A 79 6.50 2.57 -9.66
N PRO A 80 5.57 1.66 -9.93
CA PRO A 80 4.17 2.01 -10.17
C PRO A 80 3.54 2.71 -8.97
N ARG A 81 2.49 3.48 -9.24
CA ARG A 81 1.67 4.15 -8.24
C ARG A 81 0.26 3.59 -8.25
N VAL A 82 -0.37 3.55 -7.08
CA VAL A 82 -1.77 3.16 -6.95
C VAL A 82 -2.61 4.21 -7.67
N SER A 83 -3.38 3.78 -8.67
CA SER A 83 -4.31 4.64 -9.41
C SER A 83 -5.76 4.38 -9.03
N VAL A 84 -6.08 3.15 -8.63
CA VAL A 84 -7.44 2.77 -8.22
C VAL A 84 -7.36 1.76 -7.08
N LEU A 85 -8.27 1.93 -6.12
CA LEU A 85 -8.46 1.04 -4.99
C LEU A 85 -9.96 0.78 -4.86
N ASP A 86 -10.35 -0.48 -4.97
CA ASP A 86 -11.67 -0.93 -4.59
C ASP A 86 -11.63 -1.47 -3.15
N ARG A 87 -12.29 -0.76 -2.23
CA ARG A 87 -12.30 -1.14 -0.82
C ARG A 87 -13.24 -2.31 -0.51
N ALA A 88 -14.21 -2.59 -1.38
CA ALA A 88 -15.21 -3.63 -1.18
C ALA A 88 -14.67 -5.01 -1.61
N ASP A 89 -13.90 -5.04 -2.71
CA ASP A 89 -13.26 -6.22 -3.26
C ASP A 89 -11.80 -6.37 -2.78
N GLY A 90 -11.15 -5.27 -2.39
CA GLY A 90 -9.72 -5.22 -2.05
C GLY A 90 -8.81 -5.10 -3.27
N SER A 91 -9.37 -4.96 -4.47
CA SER A 91 -8.62 -4.83 -5.71
C SER A 91 -7.85 -3.52 -5.78
N VAL A 92 -6.57 -3.60 -6.19
CA VAL A 92 -5.69 -2.46 -6.39
C VAL A 92 -5.18 -2.44 -7.83
N GLY A 93 -5.42 -1.32 -8.52
CA GLY A 93 -4.87 -1.06 -9.84
C GLY A 93 -3.69 -0.09 -9.76
N MET A 94 -2.63 -0.46 -10.46
CA MET A 94 -1.38 0.28 -10.52
C MET A 94 -1.24 1.00 -11.87
N ASP A 95 -0.87 2.28 -11.83
CA ASP A 95 -0.38 3.02 -12.99
C ASP A 95 1.14 2.93 -13.01
N THR A 96 1.70 2.43 -14.11
CA THR A 96 3.16 2.26 -14.29
C THR A 96 3.83 3.50 -14.90
N GLY A 97 3.12 4.62 -15.08
CA GLY A 97 3.68 5.82 -15.72
C GLY A 97 4.21 5.56 -17.13
N GLY A 98 3.80 4.47 -17.78
CA GLY A 98 4.24 4.08 -19.12
C GLY A 98 3.66 5.01 -20.17
N THR A 99 4.29 6.16 -20.37
CA THR A 99 4.19 6.83 -21.67
C THR A 99 4.89 5.93 -22.68
N SER A 100 4.15 5.51 -23.70
CA SER A 100 4.62 4.76 -24.87
C SER A 100 5.85 5.37 -25.53
#